data_AF-A0A7S2GBP8-F1
#
_entry.id   AF-A0A7S2GBP8-F1
#
_cell.length_a   1.000
_cell.length_b   1.000
_cell.length_c   1.000
_cell.angle_alpha   90.00
_cell.angle_beta   90.00
_cell.angle_gamma   90.00
#
_symmetry.space_group_name_H-M   'P 1'
#
loop_
_entity.id
_entity.type
_entity.pdbx_description
1 polymer ?
#
loop_
_entity_poly.entity_id
_entity_poly.type
_entity_poly.pdbx_seq_one_letter_code
_entity_poly.pdbx_strand_id
1 'polypeptide(L)'
;IIKEPAFTTLRTREQLGYVVSAYVMDFGAGRGSPVSTLCVSILSKTHSPPMIEERSKIFLANFLAELSGTSDEDLQKHKASLTTKLLEPPKRLSAEFAQWWGEIQYDDCQWER
;
A
#
# COMPACT_ATOMS: atom_id res chain seq x y z
N ILE A 1 -2.27 -1.91 -6.90
CA ILE A 1 -2.90 -0.94 -7.82
C ILE A 1 -2.37 0.47 -7.53
N ILE A 2 -2.72 1.14 -6.43
CA ILE A 2 -2.34 2.55 -6.16
C ILE A 2 -0.82 2.88 -6.08
N LYS A 3 0.02 1.90 -5.71
CA LYS A 3 1.46 2.14 -5.45
C LYS A 3 2.20 2.73 -6.65
N GLU A 4 1.95 2.23 -7.85
CA GLU A 4 2.63 2.68 -9.07
C GLU A 4 2.11 4.05 -9.54
N PRO A 5 0.78 4.28 -9.65
CA PRO A 5 0.22 5.60 -9.98
C PRO A 5 0.61 6.71 -9.00
N ALA A 6 0.70 6.40 -7.70
CA ALA A 6 1.14 7.35 -6.69
C ALA A 6 2.59 7.79 -6.93
N PHE A 7 3.48 6.85 -7.26
CA PHE A 7 4.85 7.16 -7.61
C PHE A 7 4.90 7.95 -8.93
N THR A 8 4.27 7.46 -9.99
CA THR A 8 4.29 8.12 -11.31
C THR A 8 3.74 9.55 -11.25
N THR A 9 2.66 9.79 -10.50
CA THR A 9 2.05 11.13 -10.41
C THR A 9 2.83 12.04 -9.47
N LEU A 10 2.94 11.67 -8.20
CA LEU A 10 3.46 12.57 -7.15
C LEU A 10 5.00 12.68 -7.21
N ARG A 11 5.71 11.62 -7.61
CA ARG A 11 7.17 11.62 -7.72
C ARG A 11 7.68 12.04 -9.09
N THR A 12 7.14 11.44 -10.16
CA THR A 12 7.71 11.63 -11.51
C THR A 12 7.14 12.86 -12.20
N ARG A 13 5.82 13.06 -12.19
CA ARG A 13 5.17 14.20 -12.87
C ARG A 13 5.23 15.48 -12.04
N GLU A 14 4.80 15.40 -10.78
CA GLU A 14 4.67 16.59 -9.90
C GLU A 14 5.94 16.90 -9.11
N GLN A 15 6.89 15.97 -9.04
CA GLN A 15 8.19 16.14 -8.39
C GLN A 15 8.11 16.65 -6.95
N LEU A 16 7.09 16.23 -6.20
CA LEU A 16 6.82 16.74 -4.85
C LEU A 16 7.90 16.37 -3.83
N GLY A 17 8.65 15.31 -4.06
CA GLY A 17 9.71 14.86 -3.15
C GLY A 17 10.55 13.75 -3.76
N TYR A 18 11.66 13.38 -3.13
CA TYR A 18 12.49 12.26 -3.61
C TYR A 18 11.91 10.90 -3.22
N VAL A 19 11.38 10.81 -1.99
CA VAL A 19 10.74 9.60 -1.45
C VAL A 19 9.24 9.78 -1.48
N VAL A 20 8.55 8.98 -2.28
CA VAL A 20 7.09 8.90 -2.34
C VAL A 20 6.71 7.43 -2.26
N SER A 21 5.83 7.09 -1.33
CA SER A 21 5.30 5.74 -1.21
C SER A 21 3.81 5.75 -0.86
N ALA A 22 3.08 4.80 -1.42
CA ALA A 22 1.72 4.47 -1.02
C ALA A 22 1.69 2.99 -0.59
N TYR A 23 1.14 2.73 0.59
CA TYR A 23 1.12 1.40 1.21
C TYR A 23 -0.03 1.27 2.19
N VAL A 24 -0.37 0.03 2.54
CA VAL A 24 -1.33 -0.26 3.61
C VAL A 24 -0.54 -0.43 4.91
N MET A 25 -1.06 0.13 5.98
CA MET A 25 -0.56 -0.04 7.34
C MET A 25 -1.71 -0.44 8.24
N ASP A 26 -1.50 -1.45 9.07
CA ASP A 26 -2.46 -1.86 10.09
C ASP A 26 -2.15 -1.15 11.41
N PHE A 27 -3.16 -0.50 11.97
CA PHE A 27 -3.08 0.15 13.28
C PHE A 27 -3.78 -0.69 14.34
N GLY A 28 -3.19 -0.73 15.54
CA GLY A 28 -3.79 -1.41 16.70
C GLY A 28 -3.46 -2.89 16.82
N ALA A 29 -2.38 -3.37 16.20
CA ALA A 29 -1.86 -4.72 16.39
C ALA A 29 -1.81 -5.09 17.89
N GLY A 30 -2.43 -6.22 18.26
CA GLY A 30 -2.48 -6.71 19.64
C GLY A 30 -3.53 -6.06 20.56
N ARG A 31 -4.43 -5.21 20.03
CA ARG A 31 -5.58 -4.63 20.78
C ARG A 31 -6.95 -5.11 20.24
N GLY A 32 -7.00 -6.27 19.60
CA GLY A 32 -8.18 -6.80 18.90
C GLY A 32 -8.05 -6.63 17.38
N SER A 33 -9.18 -6.42 16.69
CA SER A 33 -9.21 -6.32 15.22
C SER A 33 -8.43 -5.10 14.71
N PRO A 34 -7.36 -5.30 13.91
CA PRO A 34 -6.57 -4.21 13.37
C PRO A 34 -7.39 -3.37 12.39
N VAL A 35 -7.12 -2.06 12.35
CA VAL A 35 -7.70 -1.16 11.36
C VAL A 35 -6.70 -0.94 10.24
N SER A 36 -6.98 -1.50 9.07
CA SER A 36 -6.17 -1.28 7.87
C SER A 36 -6.38 0.12 7.32
N THR A 37 -5.28 0.86 7.18
CA THR A 37 -5.27 2.25 6.69
C THR A 37 -4.42 2.37 5.45
N LEU A 38 -4.90 3.15 4.46
CA LEU A 38 -4.10 3.54 3.31
C LEU A 38 -3.25 4.76 3.67
N CYS A 39 -1.94 4.62 3.58
CA CYS A 39 -0.98 5.67 3.87
C CYS A 39 -0.30 6.13 2.57
N VAL A 40 -0.21 7.45 2.39
CA VAL A 40 0.65 8.10 1.39
C VAL A 40 1.71 8.90 2.12
N SER A 41 2.98 8.54 1.94
CA SER A 41 4.11 9.19 2.60
C SER A 41 4.99 9.88 1.56
N ILE A 42 5.26 11.18 1.77
CA ILE A 42 6.06 12.00 0.87
C ILE A 42 7.12 12.74 1.70
N LEU A 43 8.38 12.55 1.35
CA LEU A 43 9.49 13.33 1.90
C LEU A 43 9.94 14.38 0.89
N SER A 44 9.65 15.64 1.21
CA SER A 44 10.05 16.80 0.42
C SER A 44 11.05 17.67 1.17
N LYS A 45 11.98 18.27 0.42
CA LYS A 45 12.86 19.34 0.92
C LYS A 45 12.39 20.73 0.49
N THR A 46 11.54 20.81 -0.53
CA THR A 46 11.23 22.04 -1.26
C THR A 46 9.78 22.48 -1.11
N HIS A 47 8.86 21.53 -0.88
CA HIS A 47 7.44 21.79 -0.76
C HIS A 47 6.98 21.77 0.69
N SER A 48 6.05 22.66 1.04
CA SER A 48 5.49 22.74 2.40
C SER A 48 4.47 21.62 2.65
N PRO A 49 4.26 21.19 3.90
CA PRO A 49 3.28 20.16 4.23
C PRO A 49 1.86 20.45 3.71
N PRO A 50 1.30 21.68 3.79
CA PRO A 50 -0.04 21.97 3.27
C PRO A 50 -0.17 21.77 1.75
N MET A 51 0.86 22.15 0.97
CA MET A 51 0.86 21.91 -0.47
C MET A 51 0.88 20.42 -0.78
N ILE A 52 1.69 19.65 -0.05
CA ILE A 52 1.77 18.20 -0.23
C ILE A 52 0.43 17.54 0.09
N GLU A 53 -0.24 17.99 1.16
CA GLU A 53 -1.57 17.50 1.53
C GLU A 53 -2.61 17.78 0.43
N GLU A 54 -2.64 19.01 -0.08
CA GLU A 54 -3.56 19.40 -1.17
C GLU A 54 -3.35 18.54 -2.42
N ARG A 55 -2.09 18.40 -2.87
CA ARG A 55 -1.76 17.58 -4.04
C ARG A 55 -2.06 16.10 -3.82
N SER A 56 -1.85 15.60 -2.60
CA SER A 56 -2.20 14.22 -2.25
C SER A 56 -3.72 14.00 -2.31
N LYS A 57 -4.53 14.95 -1.84
CA LYS A 57 -6.00 14.88 -1.93
C LYS A 57 -6.47 14.89 -3.38
N ILE A 58 -5.91 15.76 -4.22
CA ILE A 58 -6.21 15.81 -5.66
C ILE A 58 -5.85 14.49 -6.33
N PHE A 59 -4.66 13.95 -6.04
CA PHE A 59 -4.25 12.64 -6.55
C PHE A 59 -5.24 11.53 -6.15
N LEU A 60 -5.64 11.46 -4.89
CA LEU A 60 -6.57 10.44 -4.40
C LEU A 60 -7.94 10.53 -5.09
N ALA A 61 -8.47 11.74 -5.29
CA ALA A 61 -9.72 11.96 -6.00
C ALA A 61 -9.63 11.48 -7.46
N ASN A 62 -8.56 11.84 -8.16
CA ASN A 62 -8.33 11.43 -9.55
C ASN A 62 -8.13 9.91 -9.66
N PHE A 63 -7.34 9.33 -8.75
CA PHE A 63 -7.10 7.89 -8.73
C PHE A 63 -8.38 7.10 -8.46
N LEU A 64 -9.29 7.61 -7.62
CA LEU A 64 -10.58 6.96 -7.38
C LEU A 64 -11.47 6.95 -8.63
N ALA A 65 -11.45 8.03 -9.42
CA ALA A 65 -12.14 8.08 -10.71
C ALA A 65 -11.54 7.09 -11.71
N GLU A 66 -10.21 7.02 -11.80
CA GLU A 66 -9.49 6.05 -12.65
C GLU A 66 -9.78 4.60 -12.24
N LEU A 67 -9.79 4.32 -10.93
CA LEU A 67 -10.09 2.99 -10.39
C LEU A 67 -11.53 2.56 -10.74
N SER A 68 -12.47 3.50 -10.71
CA SER A 68 -13.88 3.24 -11.06
C SER A 68 -14.07 2.95 -12.56
N GLY A 69 -13.18 3.46 -13.41
CA GLY A 69 -13.15 3.19 -14.85
C GLY A 69 -12.30 2.00 -15.25
N THR A 70 -11.66 1.31 -14.30
CA THR A 70 -10.82 0.15 -14.59
C THR A 70 -11.68 -1.02 -15.06
N SER A 71 -11.31 -1.64 -16.18
CA SER A 71 -12.03 -2.80 -16.72
C SER A 71 -11.94 -3.99 -15.77
N ASP A 72 -12.95 -4.87 -15.80
CA ASP A 72 -12.91 -6.11 -15.03
C ASP A 72 -11.68 -6.96 -15.40
N GLU A 73 -11.29 -6.99 -16.67
CA GLU A 73 -10.10 -7.74 -17.12
C GLU A 73 -8.81 -7.23 -16.46
N ASP A 74 -8.61 -5.91 -16.38
CA ASP A 74 -7.42 -5.33 -15.76
C ASP A 74 -7.44 -5.49 -14.24
N LEU A 75 -8.62 -5.41 -13.61
CA LEU A 75 -8.79 -5.74 -12.21
C LEU A 75 -8.39 -7.19 -11.93
N GLN A 76 -8.78 -8.14 -12.80
CA GLN A 76 -8.40 -9.54 -12.66
C GLN A 76 -6.89 -9.75 -12.83
N LYS A 77 -6.22 -9.06 -13.76
CA LYS A 77 -4.75 -9.11 -13.87
C LYS A 77 -4.07 -8.65 -12.59
N HIS A 78 -4.58 -7.58 -11.96
CA HIS A 78 -4.06 -7.11 -10.67
C HIS A 78 -4.28 -8.11 -9.54
N LYS A 79 -5.47 -8.74 -9.48
CA LYS A 79 -5.77 -9.81 -8.51
C LYS A 79 -4.84 -11.01 -8.70
N ALA A 80 -4.72 -11.52 -9.92
CA ALA A 80 -3.84 -12.64 -10.24
C ALA A 80 -2.39 -12.36 -9.84
N SER A 81 -1.88 -11.17 -10.17
CA SER A 81 -0.53 -10.74 -9.77
C SER A 81 -0.35 -10.70 -8.25
N LEU A 82 -1.38 -10.26 -7.50
CA LEU A 82 -1.36 -10.25 -6.04
C LEU A 82 -1.40 -11.67 -5.47
N THR A 83 -2.26 -12.54 -6.00
CA THR A 83 -2.37 -13.94 -5.60
C THR A 83 -1.04 -14.68 -5.76
N THR A 84 -0.38 -14.53 -6.92
CA THR A 84 0.94 -15.13 -7.14
C THR A 84 1.98 -14.67 -6.12
N LYS A 85 1.93 -13.38 -5.74
CA LYS A 85 2.86 -12.83 -4.74
C LYS A 85 2.56 -13.34 -3.33
N LEU A 86 1.29 -13.54 -2.98
CA LEU A 86 0.87 -14.05 -1.68
C LEU A 86 1.20 -15.55 -1.53
N LEU A 87 1.06 -16.33 -2.60
CA LEU A 87 1.34 -17.77 -2.60
C LEU A 87 2.82 -18.12 -2.78
N GLU A 88 3.71 -17.14 -2.95
CA GLU A 88 5.13 -17.39 -3.10
C GLU A 88 5.72 -17.86 -1.76
N PRO A 89 6.31 -19.08 -1.70
CA PRO A 89 6.83 -19.61 -0.44
C PRO A 89 8.04 -18.81 0.06
N PRO A 90 8.22 -18.69 1.38
CA PRO A 90 9.34 -17.96 1.95
C PRO A 90 10.67 -18.62 1.54
N LYS A 91 11.52 -17.84 0.87
CA LYS A 91 12.85 -18.30 0.39
C LYS A 91 13.91 -18.34 1.50
N ARG A 92 13.60 -17.80 2.68
CA ARG A 92 14.53 -17.61 3.81
C ARG A 92 13.80 -17.86 5.12
N LEU A 93 14.49 -18.48 6.07
CA LEU A 93 13.97 -18.75 7.42
C LEU A 93 13.48 -17.49 8.13
N SER A 94 14.15 -16.36 7.94
CA SER A 94 13.73 -15.09 8.54
C SER A 94 12.38 -14.57 8.00
N ALA A 95 12.05 -14.88 6.75
CA ALA A 95 10.76 -14.52 6.16
C ALA A 95 9.64 -15.40 6.70
N GLU A 96 9.89 -16.71 6.83
CA GLU A 96 8.97 -17.65 7.47
C GLU A 96 8.70 -17.27 8.94
N PHE A 97 9.77 -17.01 9.70
CA PHE A 97 9.64 -16.56 11.09
C PHE A 97 8.82 -15.27 11.21
N ALA A 98 9.04 -14.28 10.33
CA ALA A 98 8.30 -13.03 10.34
C ALA A 98 6.81 -13.21 10.05
N GLN A 99 6.44 -14.13 9.14
CA GLN A 99 5.05 -14.46 8.84
C GLN A 99 4.37 -15.05 10.09
N TRP A 100 4.99 -16.04 10.72
CA TRP A 100 4.43 -16.71 11.89
C TRP A 100 4.36 -15.78 13.10
N TRP A 101 5.36 -14.91 13.27
CA TRP A 101 5.37 -13.93 14.33
C TRP A 101 4.26 -12.88 14.17
N GLY A 102 3.92 -12.52 12.93
CA GLY A 102 2.78 -11.66 12.63
C GLY A 102 1.48 -12.24 13.17
N GLU A 103 1.18 -13.51 12.85
CA GLU A 103 -0.04 -14.19 13.32
C GLU A 103 -0.14 -14.23 14.86
N ILE A 104 0.98 -14.41 15.56
CA ILE A 104 1.03 -14.35 17.03
C ILE A 104 0.75 -12.92 17.53
N GLN A 105 1.35 -11.91 16.90
CA GLN A 105 1.21 -10.51 17.33
C GLN A 105 -0.23 -9.99 17.16
N TYR A 106 -0.94 -10.47 16.13
CA TYR A 106 -2.32 -10.09 15.85
C TYR A 106 -3.35 -10.93 16.62
N ASP A 107 -2.93 -12.00 17.30
CA ASP A 107 -3.82 -12.97 17.97
C ASP A 107 -4.84 -13.62 17.01
N ASP A 108 -4.55 -13.60 15.70
CA ASP A 108 -5.39 -14.18 14.66
C ASP A 108 -5.17 -15.70 14.55
N CYS A 109 -3.94 -16.17 14.83
CA CYS A 109 -3.52 -17.58 14.80
C CYS A 109 -3.95 -18.33 13.51
N GLN A 110 -3.95 -17.67 12.35
CA GLN A 110 -4.32 -18.29 11.06
C GLN A 110 -3.07 -18.84 10.36
N TRP A 111 -2.69 -20.06 10.71
CA TRP A 111 -1.44 -20.67 10.25
C TRP A 111 -1.42 -21.12 8.78
N GLU A 112 -2.58 -21.24 8.12
CA GLU A 112 -2.73 -21.74 6.74
C GLU A 112 -3.17 -20.67 5.73
N ARG A 113 -2.82 -19.40 5.98
CA ARG A 113 -3.30 -18.25 5.21
C ARG A 113 -2.69 -18.10 3.81
#